data_AF-A0A2D1U6C4-F1
#
_entry.id   AF-A0A2D1U6C4-F1
#
_cell.length_a   1.000
_cell.length_b   1.000
_cell.length_c   1.000
_cell.angle_alpha   90.00
_cell.angle_beta   90.00
_cell.angle_gamma   90.00
#
_symmetry.space_group_name_H-M   'P 1'
#
loop_
_entity.id
_entity.type
_entity.pdbx_description
1 polymer ?
#
loop_
_entity_poly.entity_id
_entity_poly.type
_entity_poly.pdbx_seq_one_letter_code
_entity_poly.pdbx_strand_id
1 'polypeptide(L)' 'MWTNIAEFDLPGSGNIKINVLEELKAKITGSGNIYYSGNPTIISDIKDSGKLIKFNMPND' A
#
# COMPACT_ATOMS: atom_id res chain seq x y z
N MET A 1 -4.88 -4.96 -12.27
CA MET A 1 -6.34 -4.87 -11.99
C MET A 1 -6.52 -3.82 -10.91
N TRP A 2 -7.46 -2.90 -11.08
CA TRP A 2 -7.78 -1.91 -10.06
C TRP A 2 -8.75 -2.52 -9.05
N THR A 3 -8.64 -2.14 -7.79
CA THR A 3 -9.63 -2.44 -6.76
C THR A 3 -10.17 -1.16 -6.15
N ASN A 4 -11.40 -1.21 -5.67
CA ASN A 4 -11.98 -0.08 -4.93
C ASN A 4 -11.40 -0.04 -3.52
N ILE A 5 -11.38 -1.20 -2.85
CA ILE A 5 -10.93 -1.35 -1.47
C ILE A 5 -9.84 -2.42 -1.42
N ALA A 6 -8.79 -2.17 -0.64
CA ALA A 6 -7.72 -3.13 -0.39
C ALA A 6 -7.34 -3.15 1.10
N GLU A 7 -7.12 -4.35 1.64
CA GLU A 7 -6.62 -4.56 3.00
C GLU A 7 -5.39 -5.47 2.97
N PHE A 8 -4.31 -5.04 3.64
CA PHE A 8 -3.07 -5.79 3.71
C PHE A 8 -2.54 -5.87 5.14
N ASP A 9 -2.09 -7.07 5.52
CA ASP A 9 -1.20 -7.29 6.66
C ASP A 9 0.13 -7.84 6.10
N LEU A 10 1.20 -7.04 6.22
CA LEU A 10 2.53 -7.35 5.71
C LEU A 10 3.51 -7.59 6.87
N PRO A 11 3.63 -8.84 7.35
CA PRO A 11 4.67 -9.22 8.30
C PRO A 11 6.02 -9.42 7.58
N GLY A 12 7.07 -8.81 8.10
CA GLY A 12 8.44 -8.94 7.61
C GLY A 12 8.82 -7.92 6.54
N SER A 13 9.59 -8.36 5.54
CA SER A 13 10.29 -7.50 4.56
C SER A 13 9.80 -7.69 3.11
N GLY A 14 8.51 -7.97 2.93
CA GLY A 14 7.92 -8.12 1.59
C GLY A 14 7.65 -6.80 0.87
N ASN A 15 7.37 -6.86 -0.43
CA ASN A 15 6.97 -5.69 -1.21
C ASN A 15 5.66 -6.00 -1.95
N ILE A 16 4.66 -5.12 -1.81
CA ILE A 16 3.34 -5.25 -2.44
C ILE A 16 3.15 -4.10 -3.43
N LYS A 17 2.57 -4.37 -4.60
CA LYS A 17 2.15 -3.34 -5.57
C LYS A 17 0.66 -3.46 -5.83
N ILE A 18 -0.09 -2.38 -5.65
CA ILE A 18 -1.54 -2.37 -5.91
C ILE A 18 -2.03 -1.03 -6.48
N ASN A 19 -3.14 -1.07 -7.21
CA ASN A 19 -3.84 0.11 -7.69
C ASN A 19 -5.19 0.17 -6.97
N VAL A 20 -5.45 1.24 -6.20
CA VAL A 20 -6.63 1.37 -5.34
C VAL A 20 -7.34 2.69 -5.62
N LEU A 21 -8.65 2.63 -5.78
CA LEU A 21 -9.47 3.81 -6.12
C LEU A 21 -10.04 4.51 -4.88
N GLU A 22 -10.58 3.77 -3.91
CA GLU A 22 -11.39 4.35 -2.82
C GLU A 22 -10.71 4.24 -1.45
N GLU A 23 -10.31 3.05 -1.01
CA GLU A 23 -9.79 2.84 0.35
C GLU A 23 -8.65 1.81 0.42
N LEU A 24 -7.55 2.18 1.08
CA LEU A 24 -6.40 1.31 1.34
C LEU A 24 -6.16 1.20 2.85
N LYS A 25 -6.39 0.01 3.42
CA LYS A 25 -6.00 -0.37 4.78
C LYS A 25 -4.69 -1.14 4.74
N ALA A 26 -3.66 -0.62 5.37
CA ALA A 26 -2.32 -1.17 5.32
C ALA A 26 -1.70 -1.30 6.70
N LYS A 27 -1.54 -2.54 7.15
CA LYS A 27 -0.79 -2.87 8.35
C LYS A 27 0.56 -3.45 7.95
N ILE A 28 1.64 -2.82 8.36
CA ILE A 28 3.01 -3.26 8.05
C ILE A 28 3.73 -3.50 9.36
N THR A 29 4.25 -4.71 9.55
CA THR A 29 5.07 -5.05 10.72
C THR A 29 6.43 -5.54 10.25
N GLY A 30 7.43 -4.66 10.27
CA GLY A 30 8.78 -4.93 9.77
C GLY A 30 9.21 -3.93 8.71
N SER A 31 10.14 -4.32 7.83
CA SER A 31 10.77 -3.43 6.84
C SER A 31 10.17 -3.51 5.43
N GLY A 32 8.97 -4.10 5.30
CA GLY A 32 8.28 -4.27 4.03
C GLY A 32 7.68 -2.97 3.48
N ASN A 33 7.43 -2.91 2.17
CA ASN A 33 6.88 -1.73 1.52
C ASN A 33 5.62 -2.06 0.72
N ILE A 34 4.62 -1.17 0.80
CA ILE A 34 3.42 -1.23 -0.02
C ILE A 34 3.45 -0.05 -0.99
N TYR A 35 3.60 -0.37 -2.26
CA TYR A 35 3.52 0.55 -3.37
C TYR A 35 2.07 0.64 -3.83
N TYR A 36 1.47 1.82 -3.79
CA TYR A 36 0.09 2.02 -4.25
C TYR A 36 -0.02 3.11 -5.31
N SER A 37 -1.00 2.97 -6.20
CA SER A 37 -1.40 4.01 -7.16
C SER A 37 -2.90 4.32 -7.01
N GLY A 38 -3.32 5.47 -7.54
CA GLY A 38 -4.66 6.04 -7.35
C GLY A 38 -4.72 7.10 -6.24
N ASN A 39 -5.93 7.47 -5.84
CA ASN A 39 -6.19 8.45 -4.79
C ASN A 39 -7.13 7.91 -3.70
N PRO A 40 -6.82 6.76 -3.07
CA PRO A 40 -7.66 6.21 -2.02
C PRO A 40 -7.51 7.00 -0.72
N THR A 41 -8.50 6.86 0.15
CA THR A 41 -8.38 7.16 1.58
C THR A 41 -7.44 6.12 2.20
N ILE A 42 -6.43 6.57 2.96
CA ILE A 42 -5.40 5.68 3.52
C ILE A 42 -5.60 5.55 5.02
N ILE A 43 -5.70 4.30 5.48
CA ILE A 43 -5.68 3.93 6.90
C ILE A 43 -4.47 3.02 7.08
N SER A 44 -3.47 3.45 7.85
CA SER A 44 -2.24 2.68 8.01
C SER A 44 -1.79 2.52 9.46
N ASP A 45 -1.28 1.34 9.77
CA ASP A 45 -0.58 1.01 11.01
C ASP A 45 0.78 0.39 10.63
N ILE A 46 1.82 1.23 10.64
CA ILE A 46 3.18 0.83 10.28
C ILE A 46 4.02 0.74 11.55
N LYS A 47 4.55 -0.45 11.80
CA LYS A 47 5.48 -0.75 12.88
C LYS A 47 6.84 -1.06 12.30
N ASP A 48 7.87 -0.45 12.88
CA ASP A 48 9.26 -0.49 12.41
C ASP A 48 9.45 0.33 11.11
N SER A 49 10.33 -0.11 10.21
CA SER A 49 10.90 0.69 9.13
C SER A 49 10.15 0.60 7.80
N GLY A 50 9.02 -0.09 7.76
CA GLY A 50 8.21 -0.27 6.56
C GLY A 50 7.60 1.01 6.01
N LYS A 51 7.18 1.02 4.74
CA LYS A 51 6.67 2.24 4.08
C LYS A 51 5.48 2.00 3.17
N LEU A 52 4.58 2.97 3.15
CA LEU A 52 3.57 3.15 2.10
C LEU A 52 4.09 4.16 1.09
N ILE A 53 4.27 3.72 -0.15
CA ILE A 53 4.89 4.52 -1.20
C ILE A 53 3.85 4.72 -2.30
N LYS A 54 3.39 5.97 -2.47
CA LYS A 54 2.60 6.32 -3.64
C LYS A 54 3.53 6.30 -4.85
N PHE A 55 3.16 5.56 -5.87
CA PHE A 55 3.83 5.64 -7.16
C PHE A 55 2.81 5.99 -8.23
N ASN A 56 3.15 6.98 -9.04
CA ASN A 56 2.40 7.27 -10.24
C ASN A 56 2.95 6.32 -11.30
N MET A 57 2.08 5.53 -11.94
CA MET A 57 2.51 4.79 -13.13
C MET A 57 3.00 5.82 -14.15
N PRO A 58 4.24 5.71 -14.66
CA PRO A 58 4.67 6.54 -15.76
C PRO A 58 3.82 6.16 -16.98
N ASN A 59 3.23 7.18 -17.60
CA ASN A 59 2.37 7.16 -18.79
C ASN A 59 0.86 6.96 -18.48
N ASP A 60 0.17 8.08 -18.26
CA ASP A 60 -1.03 8.35 -19.08
C ASP A 60 -0.61 8.51 -20.54
#